data_AF-A0A5D0CYV9-F1
#
_entry.id   AF-A0A5D0CYV9-F1
#
_cell.length_a   1.000
_cell.length_b   1.000
_cell.length_c   1.000
_cell.angle_alpha   90.00
_cell.angle_beta   90.00
_cell.angle_gamma   90.00
#
_symmetry.space_group_name_H-M   'P 1'
#
loop_
_entity.id
_entity.type
_entity.pdbx_description
1 polymer ?
#
loop_
_entity_poly.entity_id
_entity_poly.type
_entity_poly.pdbx_seq_one_letter_code
_entity_poly.pdbx_strand_id
1 'polypeptide(L)'
;MNLKEVIYDYFQTNHPSSLVENTDLHDFSMIEQELGFKLHPDLQAYFGSYYFDEIEGILASSTVPATEKWGHWFEFNHEFKLPVTLHGPERDKDLKEQIMRAYQVWTGGYDFGQRFWVGEIFANIGQILLVFNNETGAVEWIDTDYGSFGNLDQDPNGIFTPTLVDLIVALTGSYQQR
;
A
#
# COMPACT_ATOMS: atom_id res chain seq x y z
N MET A 1 -5.47 -16.25 -6.66
CA MET A 1 -4.83 -15.36 -7.66
C MET A 1 -3.58 -14.82 -7.00
N ASN A 2 -2.42 -14.92 -7.66
CA ASN A 2 -1.18 -14.36 -7.07
C ASN A 2 -1.10 -12.85 -7.37
N LEU A 3 -0.31 -12.11 -6.60
CA LEU A 3 -0.23 -10.65 -6.76
C LEU A 3 0.27 -10.21 -8.14
N LYS A 4 1.20 -10.96 -8.74
CA LYS A 4 1.71 -10.70 -10.09
C LYS A 4 0.58 -10.71 -11.13
N GLU A 5 -0.27 -11.73 -11.11
CA GLU A 5 -1.44 -11.83 -11.98
C GLU A 5 -2.41 -10.68 -11.79
N VAL A 6 -2.69 -10.30 -10.53
CA VAL A 6 -3.63 -9.22 -10.21
C VAL A 6 -3.14 -7.87 -10.74
N ILE A 7 -1.86 -7.56 -10.56
CA ILE A 7 -1.26 -6.33 -11.11
C ILE A 7 -1.36 -6.35 -12.64
N TYR A 8 -0.99 -7.47 -13.27
CA TYR A 8 -1.08 -7.62 -14.71
C TYR A 8 -2.51 -7.38 -15.22
N ASP A 9 -3.50 -8.06 -14.64
CA ASP A 9 -4.90 -7.96 -15.04
C ASP A 9 -5.47 -6.55 -14.83
N TYR A 10 -5.10 -5.89 -13.73
CA TYR A 10 -5.46 -4.49 -13.47
C TYR A 10 -4.99 -3.59 -14.61
N PHE A 11 -3.71 -3.66 -14.99
CA PHE A 11 -3.16 -2.80 -16.04
C PHE A 11 -3.68 -3.18 -17.43
N GLN A 12 -3.86 -4.46 -17.76
CA GLN A 12 -4.45 -4.85 -19.04
C GLN A 12 -5.87 -4.29 -19.22
N THR A 13 -6.62 -4.18 -18.12
CA THR A 13 -7.99 -3.66 -18.13
C THR A 13 -8.02 -2.13 -18.19
N ASN A 14 -7.17 -1.45 -17.42
CA ASN A 14 -7.28 0.00 -17.22
C ASN A 14 -6.25 0.82 -18.02
N HIS A 15 -4.99 0.35 -18.09
CA HIS A 15 -3.85 1.11 -18.63
C HIS A 15 -2.81 0.19 -19.31
N PRO A 16 -3.13 -0.50 -20.43
CA PRO A 16 -2.31 -1.59 -20.97
C PRO A 16 -0.91 -1.17 -21.42
N SER A 17 -0.69 0.12 -21.72
CA SER A 17 0.62 0.66 -22.12
C SER A 17 1.50 1.12 -20.95
N SER A 18 0.98 1.12 -19.71
CA SER A 18 1.67 1.71 -18.54
C SER A 18 2.37 0.66 -17.67
N LEU A 19 2.28 -0.62 -18.02
CA LEU A 19 2.94 -1.71 -17.32
C LEU A 19 4.15 -2.21 -18.10
N VAL A 20 5.30 -2.29 -17.44
CA VAL A 20 6.53 -2.87 -18.00
C VAL A 20 6.96 -4.04 -17.14
N GLU A 21 7.15 -5.22 -17.74
CA GLU A 21 7.68 -6.38 -16.98
C GLU A 21 9.09 -6.08 -16.47
N ASN A 22 9.29 -6.38 -15.18
CA ASN A 22 10.59 -6.28 -14.56
C ASN A 22 11.38 -7.56 -14.87
N THR A 23 12.33 -7.45 -15.79
CA THR A 23 13.17 -8.59 -16.22
C THR A 23 14.47 -8.71 -15.41
N ASP A 24 14.69 -7.82 -14.46
CA ASP A 24 15.91 -7.80 -13.67
C ASP A 24 15.88 -8.92 -12.62
N LEU A 25 17.02 -9.60 -12.46
CA LEU A 25 17.18 -10.60 -11.39
C LEU A 25 17.38 -9.87 -10.07
N HIS A 26 16.31 -9.73 -9.29
CA HIS A 26 16.36 -9.12 -7.97
C HIS A 26 16.77 -10.11 -6.91
N ASP A 27 17.94 -9.89 -6.32
CA ASP A 27 18.33 -10.55 -5.09
C ASP A 27 17.94 -9.67 -3.90
N PHE A 28 16.81 -10.00 -3.28
CA PHE A 28 16.34 -9.30 -2.08
C PHE A 28 17.23 -9.56 -0.85
N SER A 29 18.16 -10.52 -0.88
CA SER A 29 18.95 -10.89 0.30
C SER A 29 19.77 -9.74 0.88
N MET A 30 20.31 -8.86 0.01
CA MET A 30 21.02 -7.65 0.46
C MET A 30 20.10 -6.65 1.17
N ILE A 31 18.86 -6.52 0.69
CA ILE A 31 17.84 -5.63 1.28
C ILE A 31 17.41 -6.20 2.62
N GLU A 32 17.11 -7.49 2.67
CA GLU A 32 16.73 -8.21 3.88
C GLU A 32 17.84 -8.19 4.95
N GLN A 33 19.11 -8.27 4.54
CA GLN A 33 20.25 -8.15 5.43
C GLN A 33 20.31 -6.75 6.08
N GLU A 34 20.01 -5.69 5.30
CA GLU A 34 20.01 -4.32 5.80
C GLU A 34 18.81 -4.02 6.71
N LEU A 35 17.64 -4.56 6.36
CA LEU A 35 16.42 -4.45 7.17
C LEU A 35 16.50 -5.26 8.47
N GLY A 36 17.27 -6.35 8.47
CA GLY A 36 17.37 -7.29 9.60
C GLY A 36 16.22 -8.30 9.67
N PHE A 37 15.37 -8.37 8.65
CA PHE A 37 14.25 -9.32 8.56
C PHE A 37 13.97 -9.70 7.10
N LYS A 38 13.17 -10.74 6.90
CA LYS A 38 12.77 -11.24 5.56
C LYS A 38 11.60 -10.44 5.01
N LEU A 39 11.67 -10.09 3.73
CA LEU A 39 10.55 -9.44 3.06
C LEU A 39 9.43 -10.46 2.80
N HIS A 40 8.20 -10.06 3.04
CA HIS A 40 7.02 -10.86 2.73
C HIS A 40 7.00 -11.19 1.22
N PRO A 41 6.62 -12.40 0.81
CA PRO A 41 6.59 -12.78 -0.61
C PRO A 41 5.76 -11.83 -1.48
N ASP A 42 4.63 -11.34 -0.97
CA ASP A 42 3.81 -10.37 -1.69
C ASP A 42 4.52 -9.03 -1.87
N LEU A 43 5.33 -8.58 -0.92
CA LEU A 43 6.10 -7.35 -1.08
C LEU A 43 7.22 -7.53 -2.11
N GLN A 44 7.89 -8.69 -2.10
CA GLN A 44 8.86 -9.06 -3.15
C GLN A 44 8.19 -9.10 -4.53
N ALA A 45 6.99 -9.67 -4.63
CA ALA A 45 6.23 -9.70 -5.86
C ALA A 45 5.79 -8.30 -6.30
N TYR A 46 5.36 -7.43 -5.37
CA TYR A 46 4.92 -6.07 -5.65
C TYR A 46 6.05 -5.24 -6.27
N PHE A 47 7.22 -5.24 -5.65
CA PHE A 47 8.39 -4.47 -6.11
C PHE A 47 9.16 -5.15 -7.25
N GLY A 48 9.12 -6.48 -7.34
CA GLY A 48 9.97 -7.25 -8.24
C GLY A 48 9.32 -7.70 -9.55
N SER A 49 7.99 -7.59 -9.70
CA SER A 49 7.30 -8.17 -10.87
C SER A 49 7.23 -7.23 -12.08
N TYR A 50 6.90 -5.96 -11.85
CA TYR A 50 6.63 -4.99 -12.89
C TYR A 50 7.07 -3.60 -12.45
N TYR A 51 7.42 -2.75 -13.40
CA TYR A 51 7.50 -1.31 -13.22
C TYR A 51 6.20 -0.66 -13.69
N PHE A 52 5.66 0.24 -12.86
CA PHE A 52 4.46 1.01 -13.12
C PHE A 52 4.44 2.27 -12.24
N ASP A 53 3.71 3.30 -12.67
CA ASP A 53 3.61 4.54 -11.90
C ASP A 53 2.69 4.30 -10.69
N GLU A 54 1.40 4.08 -10.93
CA GLU A 54 0.39 3.99 -9.88
C GLU A 54 -0.73 3.01 -10.24
N ILE A 55 -1.33 2.40 -9.22
CA ILE A 55 -2.62 1.70 -9.30
C ILE A 55 -3.63 2.59 -8.57
N GLU A 56 -4.59 3.12 -9.32
CA GLU A 56 -5.62 4.01 -8.80
C GLU A 56 -7.00 3.36 -8.83
N GLY A 57 -7.86 3.74 -7.90
CA GLY A 57 -9.28 3.38 -7.97
C GLY A 57 -10.09 3.89 -6.80
N ILE A 58 -11.35 3.47 -6.76
CA ILE A 58 -12.27 3.81 -5.68
C ILE A 58 -12.64 2.55 -4.92
N LEU A 59 -12.44 2.58 -3.59
CA LEU A 59 -12.94 1.58 -2.65
C LEU A 59 -14.18 2.13 -1.92
N ALA A 60 -15.21 1.30 -1.75
CA ALA A 60 -16.36 1.68 -0.92
C ALA A 60 -15.97 1.58 0.56
N SER A 61 -16.19 2.64 1.35
CA SER A 61 -15.77 2.65 2.76
C SER A 61 -16.38 1.53 3.61
N SER A 62 -17.57 1.06 3.23
CA SER A 62 -18.28 -0.04 3.89
C SER A 62 -17.55 -1.38 3.79
N THR A 63 -16.55 -1.50 2.91
CA THR A 63 -15.70 -2.71 2.83
C THR A 63 -14.53 -2.66 3.81
N VAL A 64 -14.23 -1.48 4.37
CA VAL A 64 -13.16 -1.33 5.36
C VAL A 64 -13.66 -1.84 6.71
N PRO A 65 -12.96 -2.79 7.35
CA PRO A 65 -13.35 -3.29 8.66
C PRO A 65 -13.42 -2.18 9.72
N ALA A 66 -14.48 -2.21 10.54
CA ALA A 66 -14.53 -1.39 11.73
C ALA A 66 -13.50 -1.86 12.76
N THR A 67 -12.91 -0.93 13.50
CA THR A 67 -12.01 -1.25 14.61
C THR A 67 -12.66 -1.00 15.96
N GLU A 68 -12.17 -1.64 17.02
CA GLU A 68 -12.71 -1.45 18.37
C GLU A 68 -12.61 0.02 18.83
N LYS A 69 -11.54 0.70 18.43
CA LYS A 69 -11.24 2.08 18.84
C LYS A 69 -11.90 3.11 17.94
N TRP A 70 -11.90 2.90 16.62
CA TRP A 70 -12.31 3.91 15.65
C TRP A 70 -13.66 3.61 14.98
N GLY A 71 -14.24 2.43 15.22
CA GLY A 71 -15.49 2.01 14.59
C GLY A 71 -15.39 2.07 13.06
N HIS A 72 -16.47 2.51 12.41
CA HIS A 72 -16.49 2.79 10.97
C HIS A 72 -15.96 4.21 10.70
N TRP A 73 -14.65 4.41 10.88
CA TRP A 73 -14.01 5.75 10.83
C TRP A 73 -14.32 6.55 9.56
N PHE A 74 -14.21 5.91 8.39
CA PHE A 74 -14.48 6.57 7.11
C PHE A 74 -15.95 7.00 6.98
N GLU A 75 -16.90 6.14 7.35
CA GLU A 75 -18.33 6.49 7.32
C GLU A 75 -18.69 7.56 8.35
N PHE A 76 -18.08 7.53 9.54
CA PHE A 76 -18.23 8.58 10.56
C PHE A 76 -17.82 9.95 10.02
N ASN A 77 -16.76 9.99 9.20
CA ASN A 77 -16.29 11.20 8.53
C ASN A 77 -17.01 11.50 7.20
N HIS A 78 -18.11 10.80 6.91
CA HIS A 78 -18.90 10.94 5.67
C HIS A 78 -18.10 10.63 4.37
N GLU A 79 -17.04 9.84 4.48
CA GLU A 79 -16.24 9.33 3.35
C GLU A 79 -16.78 7.98 2.91
N PHE A 80 -17.71 7.97 1.96
CA PHE A 80 -18.33 6.73 1.45
C PHE A 80 -17.59 6.09 0.28
N LYS A 81 -16.76 6.87 -0.41
CA LYS A 81 -15.96 6.48 -1.56
C LYS A 81 -14.54 6.94 -1.30
N LEU A 82 -13.60 6.01 -1.25
CA LEU A 82 -12.22 6.25 -0.90
C LEU A 82 -11.38 6.19 -2.18
N PRO A 83 -10.91 7.34 -2.70
CA PRO A 83 -9.89 7.37 -3.74
C PRO A 83 -8.60 6.79 -3.18
N VAL A 84 -8.17 5.66 -3.74
CA VAL A 84 -6.95 4.95 -3.34
C VAL A 84 -5.94 5.07 -4.46
N THR A 85 -4.70 5.34 -4.09
CA THR A 85 -3.53 5.31 -4.97
C THR A 85 -2.50 4.39 -4.35
N LEU A 86 -2.00 3.40 -5.09
CA LEU A 86 -0.84 2.60 -4.70
C LEU A 86 0.34 2.96 -5.60
N HIS A 87 1.49 3.26 -5.00
CA HIS A 87 2.68 3.67 -5.74
C HIS A 87 3.46 2.44 -6.22
N GLY A 88 3.80 2.41 -7.50
CA GLY A 88 4.58 1.34 -8.10
C GLY A 88 6.08 1.58 -8.03
N PRO A 89 6.89 0.54 -8.31
CA PRO A 89 8.32 0.70 -8.45
C PRO A 89 8.66 1.37 -9.80
N GLU A 90 9.54 2.35 -9.75
CA GLU A 90 10.03 3.11 -10.89
C GLU A 90 11.26 2.45 -11.51
N ARG A 91 11.31 2.38 -12.85
CA ARG A 91 12.34 1.67 -13.60
C ARG A 91 13.73 2.32 -13.50
N ASP A 92 13.77 3.64 -13.38
CA ASP A 92 15.00 4.43 -13.39
C ASP A 92 15.60 4.64 -11.99
N LYS A 93 14.99 4.06 -10.95
CA LYS A 93 15.43 4.14 -9.56
C LYS A 93 15.96 2.80 -9.08
N ASP A 94 16.94 2.85 -8.18
CA ASP A 94 17.48 1.65 -7.54
C ASP A 94 16.40 0.98 -6.67
N LEU A 95 16.18 -0.33 -6.87
CA LEU A 95 15.12 -1.06 -6.18
C LEU A 95 15.30 -1.06 -4.66
N LYS A 96 16.56 -1.18 -4.20
CA LYS A 96 16.87 -1.15 -2.78
C LYS A 96 16.53 0.22 -2.21
N GLU A 97 16.93 1.31 -2.86
CA GLU A 97 16.56 2.66 -2.42
C GLU A 97 15.03 2.83 -2.35
N GLN A 98 14.29 2.32 -3.32
CA GLN A 98 12.82 2.39 -3.32
C GLN A 98 12.20 1.63 -2.13
N ILE A 99 12.64 0.40 -1.87
CA ILE A 99 12.13 -0.40 -0.73
C ILE A 99 12.54 0.25 0.61
N MET A 100 13.77 0.75 0.73
CA MET A 100 14.22 1.43 1.95
C MET A 100 13.45 2.73 2.19
N ARG A 101 13.11 3.47 1.13
CA ARG A 101 12.25 4.67 1.25
C ARG A 101 10.84 4.31 1.70
N ALA A 102 10.24 3.29 1.11
CA ALA A 102 8.94 2.76 1.53
C ALA A 102 8.96 2.32 3.00
N TYR A 103 10.08 1.80 3.50
CA TYR A 103 10.22 1.43 4.91
C TYR A 103 10.40 2.64 5.84
N GLN A 104 11.20 3.64 5.48
CA GLN A 104 11.72 4.61 6.46
C GLN A 104 11.23 6.05 6.29
N VAL A 105 10.93 6.53 5.08
CA VAL A 105 10.79 7.98 4.86
C VAL A 105 9.53 8.54 5.50
N TRP A 106 8.44 7.79 5.43
CA TRP A 106 7.13 8.19 5.94
C TRP A 106 7.04 8.21 7.47
N THR A 107 8.01 7.59 8.16
CA THR A 107 7.94 7.41 9.62
C THR A 107 8.32 8.65 10.41
N GLY A 108 8.94 9.66 9.79
CA GLY A 108 9.49 10.81 10.52
C GLY A 108 10.54 10.44 11.57
N GLY A 109 11.14 9.25 11.47
CA GLY A 109 12.13 8.73 12.41
C GLY A 109 11.57 7.91 13.59
N TYR A 110 10.27 7.64 13.63
CA TYR A 110 9.69 6.72 14.61
C TYR A 110 9.75 5.26 14.13
N ASP A 111 9.64 4.33 15.07
CA ASP A 111 9.53 2.89 14.78
C ASP A 111 8.04 2.51 14.60
N PHE A 112 7.72 1.98 13.43
CA PHE A 112 6.38 1.52 13.06
C PHE A 112 6.34 0.00 12.87
N GLY A 113 7.37 -0.72 13.34
CA GLY A 113 7.55 -2.14 13.06
C GLY A 113 7.85 -2.38 11.58
N GLN A 114 7.60 -3.60 11.10
CA GLN A 114 7.92 -4.01 9.73
C GLN A 114 6.85 -3.56 8.73
N ARG A 115 6.62 -2.25 8.62
CA ARG A 115 5.59 -1.66 7.75
C ARG A 115 6.20 -0.86 6.61
N PHE A 116 5.65 -1.05 5.43
CA PHE A 116 6.12 -0.39 4.20
C PHE A 116 5.00 0.48 3.65
N TRP A 117 5.27 1.76 3.46
CA TRP A 117 4.35 2.65 2.78
C TRP A 117 4.20 2.23 1.32
N VAL A 118 2.96 1.92 0.92
CA VAL A 118 2.63 1.41 -0.42
C VAL A 118 1.65 2.31 -1.16
N GLY A 119 1.05 3.30 -0.49
CA GLY A 119 0.05 4.14 -1.12
C GLY A 119 -0.69 5.04 -0.14
N GLU A 120 -1.81 5.57 -0.57
CA GLU A 120 -2.55 6.59 0.15
C GLU A 120 -4.04 6.61 -0.23
N ILE A 121 -4.83 7.17 0.67
CA ILE A 121 -6.21 7.56 0.44
C ILE A 121 -6.28 9.09 0.46
N PHE A 122 -6.85 9.67 -0.59
CA PHE A 122 -7.16 11.09 -0.64
C PHE A 122 -8.61 11.31 -0.20
N ALA A 123 -8.81 11.64 1.08
CA ALA A 123 -10.12 11.94 1.64
C ALA A 123 -10.25 13.45 1.92
N ASN A 124 -11.48 13.95 2.13
CA ASN A 124 -11.68 15.34 2.53
C ASN A 124 -11.12 15.61 3.94
N ILE A 125 -10.91 14.55 4.72
CA ILE A 125 -10.31 14.61 6.05
C ILE A 125 -8.78 14.68 6.06
N GLY A 126 -8.14 14.66 4.90
CA GLY A 126 -6.69 14.69 4.76
C GLY A 126 -6.15 13.46 4.03
N GLN A 127 -4.82 13.34 4.06
CA GLN A 127 -4.10 12.23 3.46
C GLN A 127 -3.96 11.10 4.48
N ILE A 128 -4.50 9.93 4.15
CA ILE A 128 -4.36 8.72 4.97
C ILE A 128 -3.37 7.80 4.28
N LEU A 129 -2.34 7.37 5.01
CA LEU A 129 -1.32 6.47 4.47
C LEU A 129 -1.85 5.03 4.43
N LEU A 130 -1.52 4.32 3.36
CA LEU A 130 -1.68 2.88 3.26
C LEU A 130 -0.31 2.22 3.42
N VAL A 131 -0.21 1.33 4.40
CA VAL A 131 1.02 0.61 4.71
C VAL A 131 0.81 -0.89 4.62
N PHE A 132 1.78 -1.59 4.05
CA PHE A 132 1.82 -3.03 4.00
C PHE A 132 2.53 -3.57 5.24
N ASN A 133 1.86 -4.43 6.00
CA ASN A 133 2.43 -5.11 7.14
C ASN A 133 3.20 -6.37 6.68
N ASN A 134 4.52 -6.33 6.80
CA ASN A 134 5.41 -7.39 6.34
C ASN A 134 5.23 -8.72 7.10
N GLU A 135 4.75 -8.68 8.34
CA GLU A 135 4.56 -9.88 9.14
C GLU A 135 3.26 -10.61 8.79
N THR A 136 2.20 -9.85 8.44
CA THR A 136 0.85 -10.40 8.24
C THR A 136 0.41 -10.45 6.78
N GLY A 137 1.03 -9.65 5.91
CA GLY A 137 0.61 -9.46 4.52
C GLY A 137 -0.58 -8.49 4.35
N ALA A 138 -1.12 -7.95 5.43
CA ALA A 138 -2.26 -7.05 5.40
C ALA A 138 -1.88 -5.65 4.91
N VAL A 139 -2.83 -4.97 4.27
CA VAL A 139 -2.76 -3.53 4.05
C VAL A 139 -3.50 -2.86 5.19
N GLU A 140 -2.83 -1.93 5.85
CA GLU A 140 -3.32 -1.18 7.00
C GLU A 140 -3.40 0.30 6.63
N TRP A 141 -4.23 1.05 7.35
CA TRP A 141 -4.35 2.50 7.14
C TRP A 141 -3.89 3.26 8.38
N ILE A 142 -3.21 4.39 8.14
CA ILE A 142 -2.68 5.27 9.19
C ILE A 142 -3.07 6.71 8.86
N ASP A 143 -3.83 7.32 9.75
CA ASP A 143 -4.14 8.75 9.71
C ASP A 143 -3.08 9.52 10.50
N THR A 144 -2.19 10.22 9.78
CA THR A 144 -1.06 10.95 10.37
C THR A 144 -1.38 12.40 10.73
N ASP A 145 -2.45 12.98 10.17
CA ASP A 145 -2.77 14.41 10.26
C ASP A 145 -3.41 14.79 11.60
N TYR A 146 -4.14 13.88 12.25
CA TYR A 146 -4.71 14.12 13.58
C TYR A 146 -3.74 13.85 14.75
N GLY A 147 -2.44 13.69 14.48
CA GLY A 147 -1.37 13.81 15.48
C GLY A 147 -1.38 12.76 16.60
N SER A 148 -2.10 11.65 16.43
CA SER A 148 -2.05 10.51 17.35
C SER A 148 -1.20 9.40 16.73
N PHE A 149 0.11 9.59 16.72
CA PHE A 149 1.05 8.47 16.64
C PHE A 149 0.82 7.60 17.87
N GLY A 150 -0.03 6.58 17.74
CA GLY A 150 -0.21 5.56 18.77
C GLY A 150 1.07 4.74 18.95
N ASN A 151 1.02 3.76 19.84
CA ASN A 151 1.97 2.66 19.80
C ASN A 151 1.58 1.74 18.64
N LEU A 152 2.34 1.70 17.56
CA LEU A 152 1.97 1.01 16.32
C LEU A 152 2.46 -0.44 16.25
N ASP A 153 3.26 -0.86 17.24
CA ASP A 153 3.31 -2.29 17.59
C ASP A 153 1.92 -2.80 18.02
N GLN A 154 1.01 -1.89 18.38
CA GLN A 154 -0.34 -2.22 18.81
C GLN A 154 -1.45 -1.74 17.87
N ASP A 155 -1.31 -0.61 17.14
CA ASP A 155 -2.50 0.06 16.59
C ASP A 155 -2.29 0.91 15.33
N PRO A 156 -1.91 0.34 14.16
CA PRO A 156 -2.35 0.96 12.91
C PRO A 156 -3.87 1.22 13.03
N ASN A 157 -4.38 2.35 12.55
CA ASN A 157 -5.76 2.72 12.80
C ASN A 157 -6.77 1.62 12.40
N GLY A 158 -6.39 0.76 11.45
CA GLY A 158 -6.94 -0.58 11.28
C GLY A 158 -6.36 -1.32 10.09
N ILE A 159 -6.76 -2.58 9.94
CA ILE A 159 -6.62 -3.30 8.67
C ILE A 159 -7.55 -2.63 7.65
N PHE A 160 -7.00 -2.23 6.52
CA PHE A 160 -7.74 -1.71 5.37
C PHE A 160 -8.25 -2.87 4.50
N THR A 161 -7.35 -3.79 4.15
CA THR A 161 -7.66 -5.06 3.47
C THR A 161 -6.75 -6.19 3.96
N PRO A 162 -7.19 -7.46 3.91
CA PRO A 162 -6.38 -8.59 4.38
C PRO A 162 -5.12 -8.83 3.56
N THR A 163 -5.10 -8.43 2.29
CA THR A 163 -3.95 -8.56 1.39
C THR A 163 -3.92 -7.42 0.35
N LEU A 164 -2.77 -7.22 -0.32
CA LEU A 164 -2.68 -6.36 -1.50
C LEU A 164 -3.55 -6.86 -2.67
N VAL A 165 -3.68 -8.18 -2.82
CA VAL A 165 -4.55 -8.80 -3.83
C VAL A 165 -6.00 -8.36 -3.62
N ASP A 166 -6.49 -8.49 -2.39
CA ASP A 166 -7.87 -8.11 -2.06
C ASP A 166 -8.12 -6.62 -2.30
N LEU A 167 -7.13 -5.77 -2.02
CA LEU A 167 -7.22 -4.33 -2.30
C LEU A 167 -7.36 -4.08 -3.79
N ILE A 168 -6.41 -4.53 -4.62
CA ILE A 168 -6.39 -4.23 -6.05
C ILE A 168 -7.64 -4.78 -6.75
N VAL A 169 -8.12 -5.97 -6.35
CA VAL A 169 -9.36 -6.56 -6.90
C VAL A 169 -10.61 -5.77 -6.49
N ALA A 170 -10.62 -5.17 -5.30
CA ALA A 170 -11.75 -4.39 -4.81
C ALA A 170 -11.82 -2.97 -5.37
N LEU A 171 -10.74 -2.46 -5.97
CA LEU A 171 -10.70 -1.15 -6.60
C LEU A 171 -11.62 -1.09 -7.82
N THR A 172 -12.46 -0.06 -7.89
CA THR A 172 -13.39 0.16 -9.00
C THR A 172 -13.24 1.56 -9.60
N GLY A 173 -13.36 1.65 -10.92
CA GLY A 173 -13.25 2.91 -11.67
C GLY A 173 -11.86 3.54 -11.61
N SER A 174 -11.68 4.67 -12.30
CA SER A 174 -10.50 5.53 -12.19
C SER A 174 -10.87 6.82 -11.45
N TYR A 175 -9.98 7.29 -10.57
CA TYR A 175 -10.18 8.56 -9.88
C TYR A 175 -9.84 9.71 -10.84
N GLN A 176 -10.83 10.22 -11.56
CA GLN A 176 -10.67 11.48 -12.27
C GLN A 176 -10.84 12.63 -11.27
N GLN A 177 -9.73 13.20 -10.79
CA GLN A 177 -9.75 14.53 -10.17
C GLN A 177 -10.42 15.50 -11.16
N ARG A 178 -11.56 16.06 -10.78
CA ARG A 178 -12.22 17.17 -11.49
C ARG A 178 -11.77 18.49 -10.90
#